data_AF-A0A7X9L896-F1
#
_entry.id   AF-A0A7X9L896-F1
#
_cell.length_a   1.000
_cell.length_b   1.000
_cell.length_c   1.000
_cell.angle_alpha   90.00
_cell.angle_beta   90.00
_cell.angle_gamma   90.00
#
_symmetry.space_group_name_H-M   'P 1'
#
loop_
_entity.id
_entity.type
_entity.pdbx_description
1 polymer ?
#
loop_
_entity_poly.entity_id
_entity_poly.type
_entity_poly.pdbx_seq_one_letter_code
_entity_poly.pdbx_strand_id
1 'polypeptide(L)'
;MASTQKITVTIPAESVAAIRHLVTTGQAESVSGFVQHAIRIALDDLTGWGVTLAQALDETGGAMTPEERAWADRVLGISETEPGTAA
;
A
#
# COMPACT_ATOMS: atom_id res chain seq x y z
N MET A 1 -16.85 12.71 -11.91
CA MET A 1 -16.67 13.57 -10.71
C MET A 1 -15.89 12.75 -9.70
N ALA A 2 -14.72 13.19 -9.25
CA ALA A 2 -13.96 12.44 -8.24
C ALA A 2 -14.67 12.58 -6.89
N SER A 3 -15.24 11.49 -6.38
CA SER A 3 -15.83 11.46 -5.04
C SER A 3 -14.70 11.37 -4.01
N THR A 4 -14.56 12.38 -3.16
CA THR A 4 -13.67 12.31 -2.00
C THR A 4 -14.46 11.82 -0.79
N GLN A 5 -13.85 10.97 0.04
CA GLN A 5 -14.44 10.45 1.28
C GLN A 5 -13.54 10.79 2.46
N LYS A 6 -14.13 11.33 3.52
CA LYS A 6 -13.39 11.61 4.76
C LYS A 6 -13.28 10.35 5.59
N ILE A 7 -12.08 10.03 6.04
CA ILE A 7 -11.80 8.92 6.95
C ILE A 7 -11.13 9.46 8.22
N THR A 8 -11.32 8.76 9.33
CA THR A 8 -10.57 8.98 10.57
C THR A 8 -9.60 7.82 10.72
N VAL A 9 -8.32 8.12 10.94
CA VAL A 9 -7.27 7.12 11.11
C VAL A 9 -6.48 7.39 12.38
N THR A 10 -6.02 6.32 13.01
CA THR A 10 -5.09 6.38 14.14
C THR A 10 -3.69 6.11 13.61
N ILE A 11 -2.76 7.02 13.86
CA ILE A 11 -1.34 6.87 13.49
C ILE A 11 -0.46 7.23 14.70
N PRO A 12 0.82 6.82 14.70
CA PRO A 12 1.73 7.14 15.80
C PRO A 12 1.85 8.65 16.03
N ALA A 13 1.93 9.05 17.30
CA ALA A 13 1.94 10.46 17.69
C ALA A 13 3.19 11.20 17.16
N GLU A 14 4.31 10.50 17.11
CA GLU A 14 5.57 10.97 16.53
C GLU A 14 5.45 11.26 15.04
N SER A 15 4.64 10.48 14.29
CA SER A 15 4.36 10.75 12.88
C SER A 15 3.57 12.05 12.72
N VAL A 16 2.56 12.28 13.56
CA VAL A 16 1.79 13.54 13.56
C VAL A 16 2.71 14.73 13.87
N ALA A 17 3.61 14.58 14.85
CA ALA A 17 4.56 15.63 15.22
C ALA A 17 5.53 15.95 14.07
N ALA A 18 6.08 14.93 13.40
CA ALA A 18 6.95 15.10 12.24
C ALA A 18 6.23 15.80 11.07
N ILE A 19 4.99 15.40 10.77
CA ILE A 19 4.20 16.02 9.69
C ILE A 19 3.93 17.50 10.02
N ARG A 20 3.57 17.81 11.27
CA ARG A 20 3.37 19.20 11.69
C ARG A 20 4.63 20.03 11.53
N HIS A 21 5.81 19.48 11.85
CA HIS A 21 7.07 20.16 11.63
C HIS A 21 7.27 20.50 10.14
N LEU A 22 7.02 19.56 9.23
CA LEU A 22 7.11 19.80 7.79
C LEU A 22 6.14 20.89 7.30
N VAL A 23 4.95 20.98 7.90
CA VAL A 23 4.01 22.07 7.60
C VAL A 23 4.56 23.41 8.09
N THR A 24 5.11 23.46 9.30
CA THR A 24 5.68 24.70 9.85
C THR A 24 6.91 25.20 9.10
N THR A 25 7.69 24.29 8.52
CA THR A 25 8.85 24.63 7.68
C THR A 25 8.48 24.93 6.22
N GLY A 26 7.18 24.87 5.87
CA GLY A 26 6.69 25.15 4.52
C GLY A 26 6.96 24.05 3.50
N GLN A 27 7.36 22.86 3.95
CA GLN A 27 7.62 21.69 3.10
C GLN A 27 6.35 20.89 2.78
N ALA A 28 5.24 21.16 3.48
CA ALA A 28 3.91 20.63 3.19
C ALA A 28 2.83 21.69 3.41
N GLU A 29 1.82 21.74 2.54
CA GLU A 29 0.74 22.74 2.63
C GLU A 29 -0.17 22.53 3.85
N SER A 30 -0.37 21.26 4.25
CA SER A 30 -1.16 20.89 5.43
C SER A 30 -0.91 19.44 5.82
N VAL A 31 -1.35 19.06 7.02
CA VAL A 31 -1.31 17.65 7.48
C VAL A 31 -2.11 16.75 6.53
N SER A 32 -3.33 17.16 6.16
CA SER A 32 -4.17 16.39 5.24
C SER A 32 -3.54 16.28 3.85
N GLY A 33 -2.91 17.35 3.35
CA GLY A 33 -2.21 17.34 2.07
C GLY A 33 -1.01 16.40 2.07
N PHE A 34 -0.22 16.39 3.16
CA PHE A 34 0.87 15.44 3.32
C PHE A 34 0.36 13.99 3.30
N VAL A 35 -0.68 13.68 4.07
CA VAL A 35 -1.26 12.32 4.13
C VAL A 35 -1.82 11.89 2.77
N GLN A 36 -2.53 12.78 2.06
CA GLN A 36 -3.03 12.48 0.70
C GLN A 36 -1.87 12.21 -0.28
N HIS A 37 -0.78 12.98 -0.20
CA HIS A 37 0.40 12.76 -1.04
C HIS A 37 1.06 11.40 -0.74
N ALA A 38 1.25 11.06 0.54
CA ALA A 38 1.82 9.79 0.96
C ALA A 38 0.96 8.59 0.52
N ILE A 39 -0.37 8.67 0.66
CA ILE A 39 -1.30 7.64 0.19
C ILE A 39 -1.16 7.44 -1.32
N ARG A 40 -1.08 8.53 -2.09
CA ARG A 40 -0.90 8.44 -3.55
C ARG A 40 0.40 7.74 -3.91
N ILE A 41 1.52 8.10 -3.27
CA ILE A 41 2.81 7.42 -3.50
C ILE A 41 2.70 5.92 -3.19
N ALA A 42 2.09 5.55 -2.06
CA ALA A 42 1.94 4.15 -1.68
C ALA A 42 1.06 3.37 -2.67
N LEU A 43 -0.01 3.98 -3.18
CA LEU A 43 -0.86 3.36 -4.20
C LEU A 43 -0.16 3.26 -5.56
N ASP A 44 0.58 4.30 -5.97
CA ASP A 44 1.36 4.29 -7.21
C ASP A 44 2.42 3.18 -7.18
N ASP A 45 3.08 2.97 -6.04
CA ASP A 45 4.01 1.86 -5.83
C ASP A 45 3.28 0.52 -6.00
N LEU A 46 2.23 0.26 -5.24
CA LEU A 46 1.46 -0.99 -5.34
C LEU A 46 0.92 -1.28 -6.74
N THR A 47 0.50 -0.26 -7.47
CA THR A 47 0.00 -0.40 -8.86
C THR A 47 1.12 -0.59 -9.87
N GLY A 48 2.29 0.02 -9.66
CA GLY A 48 3.48 -0.14 -10.50
C GLY A 48 4.11 -1.52 -10.37
N TRP A 49 4.19 -2.07 -9.16
CA TRP A 49 4.77 -3.39 -8.90
C TRP A 49 4.06 -4.51 -9.66
N GLY A 50 2.73 -4.48 -9.72
CA GLY A 50 1.97 -5.48 -10.47
C GLY A 50 2.28 -5.47 -11.96
N VAL A 51 2.49 -4.29 -12.55
CA VAL A 51 2.86 -4.13 -13.97
C VAL A 51 4.28 -4.62 -14.21
N THR A 52 5.23 -4.23 -13.35
CA THR A 52 6.62 -4.70 -13.44
C THR A 52 6.72 -6.22 -13.29
N LEU A 53 5.97 -6.80 -12.35
CA LEU A 53 5.93 -8.25 -12.17
C LEU A 53 5.32 -8.95 -13.38
N ALA A 54 4.22 -8.43 -13.94
CA ALA A 54 3.59 -9.01 -15.11
C ALA A 54 4.54 -9.02 -16.32
N GLN A 55 5.28 -7.92 -16.54
CA GLN A 55 6.28 -7.85 -17.61
C GLN A 55 7.44 -8.84 -17.39
N ALA A 56 7.99 -8.91 -16.18
CA ALA A 56 9.07 -9.84 -15.87
C ALA A 56 8.63 -11.31 -16.03
N LEU A 57 7.38 -11.64 -15.68
CA LEU A 57 6.81 -12.96 -15.89
C LEU A 57 6.68 -13.26 -17.39
N ASP A 58 6.17 -12.34 -18.20
CA ASP A 58 6.06 -12.52 -19.66
C ASP A 58 7.43 -12.81 -20.31
N GLU A 59 8.47 -12.10 -19.88
CA GLU A 59 9.85 -12.29 -20.37
C GLU A 59 10.49 -13.62 -19.93
N THR A 60 10.03 -14.23 -18.83
CA THR A 60 10.69 -15.40 -18.22
C THR A 60 9.90 -16.71 -18.29
N GLY A 61 8.62 -16.67 -18.71
CA GLY A 61 7.81 -17.89 -18.82
C GLY A 61 6.29 -17.71 -18.90
N GLY A 62 5.78 -16.47 -18.92
CA GLY A 62 4.36 -16.15 -18.86
C GLY A 62 3.82 -16.05 -17.43
N ALA A 63 2.51 -15.84 -17.32
CA ALA A 63 1.85 -15.66 -16.02
C ALA A 63 2.02 -16.87 -15.10
N MET A 64 2.21 -16.64 -13.80
CA MET A 64 2.27 -17.70 -12.79
C MET A 64 1.04 -18.60 -12.85
N THR A 65 1.29 -19.91 -12.93
CA THR A 65 0.25 -20.93 -12.85
C THR A 65 -0.32 -21.01 -11.43
N PRO A 66 -1.54 -21.55 -11.25
CA PRO A 66 -2.12 -21.77 -9.92
C PRO A 66 -1.25 -22.64 -9.00
N GLU A 67 -0.53 -23.61 -9.56
CA GLU A 67 0.35 -24.52 -8.83
C GLU A 67 1.60 -23.80 -8.30
N GLU A 68 2.22 -22.94 -9.12
CA GLU A 68 3.35 -22.10 -8.72
C GLU A 68 2.95 -21.08 -7.66
N ARG A 69 1.74 -20.52 -7.77
CA ARG A 69 1.20 -19.62 -6.74
C ARG A 69 0.99 -20.33 -5.42
N ALA A 70 0.34 -21.50 -5.44
CA ALA A 70 0.14 -22.30 -4.25
C ALA A 70 1.47 -22.76 -3.62
N TRP A 71 2.51 -23.01 -4.43
CA TRP A 71 3.86 -23.26 -3.92
C TRP A 71 4.46 -22.01 -3.27
N ALA A 72 4.37 -20.84 -3.92
CA ALA A 72 4.90 -19.59 -3.39
C ALA A 72 4.23 -19.18 -2.06
N ASP A 73 2.91 -19.29 -1.97
CA ASP A 73 2.16 -18.96 -0.76
C ASP A 73 2.61 -19.82 0.44
N ARG A 74 2.86 -21.12 0.21
CA ARG A 74 3.42 -22.02 1.22
C ARG A 74 4.83 -21.63 1.66
N VAL A 75 5.71 -21.29 0.71
CA VAL A 75 7.10 -20.90 1.00
C VAL A 75 7.17 -19.56 1.75
N LEU A 76 6.31 -18.62 1.38
CA LEU A 76 6.25 -17.28 1.97
C LEU A 76 5.46 -17.22 3.28
N GLY A 77 4.84 -18.33 3.71
CA GLY A 77 4.05 -18.38 4.94
C GLY A 77 2.76 -17.58 4.87
N ILE A 78 2.28 -17.27 3.67
CA ILE A 78 1.02 -16.57 3.43
C ILE A 78 -0.08 -17.62 3.58
N SER A 79 -0.44 -17.89 4.83
CA SER A 79 -1.60 -18.72 5.14
C SER A 79 -2.82 -17.87 4.85
N GLU A 80 -3.81 -18.40 4.09
CA GLU A 80 -5.16 -17.83 4.10
C GLU A 80 -5.54 -17.63 5.56
N THR A 81 -5.50 -16.38 6.02
CA THR A 81 -5.90 -16.04 7.37
C THR A 81 -7.36 -16.41 7.46
N GLU A 82 -7.67 -17.44 8.24
CA GLU A 82 -9.05 -17.74 8.63
C GLU A 82 -9.70 -16.42 9.08
N PRO A 83 -10.89 -16.08 8.55
CA PRO A 83 -11.58 -14.87 8.97
C PRO A 83 -11.78 -14.95 10.48
N GLY A 84 -11.16 -14.00 11.17
CA GLY A 84 -11.20 -13.89 12.62
C GLY A 84 -12.61 -14.10 13.14
N THR A 85 -12.73 -15.11 14.01
CA THR A 85 -13.85 -15.30 14.92
C THR A 85 -14.12 -13.97 15.63
N ALA A 86 -15.22 -13.33 15.28
CA ALA A 86 -15.83 -12.31 16.10
C ALA A 86 -16.52 -13.03 17.28
N ALA A 87 -15.96 -12.86 18.47
CA ALA A 87 -16.60 -13.09 19.75
C ALA A 87 -16.15 -11.99 20.72
#